data_AF-A0A972QJM4-F1
#
_entry.id   AF-A0A972QJM4-F1
#
_cell.length_a   1.000
_cell.length_b   1.000
_cell.length_c   1.000
_cell.angle_alpha   90.00
_cell.angle_beta   90.00
_cell.angle_gamma   90.00
#
_symmetry.space_group_name_H-M   'P 1'
#
loop_
_entity.id
_entity.type
_entity.pdbx_description
1 polymer ?
#
loop_
_entity_poly.entity_id
_entity_poly.type
_entity_poly.pdbx_seq_one_letter_code
_entity_poly.pdbx_strand_id
1 'polypeptide(L)'
;MPAQLAEASSAWWDTDYQYRQKITVSSSGTTAVPDEYSVGFTEDTASLISAGRLRSDGNDWRIVYWDGSHWIELDRHVRSGWNSVNTETWFKTQAAIGGGASDDNYYIYYGHPAETGTPPSYWSDSMGADTPSEVYWCADDFEEHASGEHPDGWTN
;
A
#
# COMPACT_ATOMS: atom_id res chain seq x y z
N MET A 1 -5.64 48.53 -1.01
CA MET A 1 -6.14 47.19 -1.36
C MET A 1 -5.15 46.19 -0.80
N PRO A 2 -5.40 45.54 0.35
CA PRO A 2 -4.50 44.47 0.78
C PRO A 2 -4.65 43.28 -0.17
N ALA A 3 -3.52 42.75 -0.61
CA ALA A 3 -3.42 41.51 -1.35
C ALA A 3 -3.94 40.37 -0.45
N GLN A 4 -5.05 39.75 -0.84
CA GLN A 4 -5.48 38.48 -0.28
C GLN A 4 -4.58 37.41 -0.90
N LEU A 5 -3.50 37.07 -0.20
CA LEU A 5 -2.67 35.91 -0.47
C LEU A 5 -3.58 34.67 -0.51
N ALA A 6 -3.43 33.86 -1.56
CA ALA A 6 -4.06 32.57 -1.67
C ALA A 6 -3.49 31.64 -0.60
N GLU A 7 -4.25 31.39 0.46
CA GLU A 7 -4.03 30.26 1.36
C GLU A 7 -4.65 29.01 0.68
N ALA A 8 -4.02 28.55 -0.40
CA ALA A 8 -4.38 27.26 -0.99
C ALA A 8 -3.44 26.17 -0.44
N SER A 9 -4.07 25.08 0.02
CA SER A 9 -3.55 23.70 0.10
C SER A 9 -2.45 23.31 1.12
N SER A 10 -2.64 23.56 2.42
CA SER A 10 -1.98 22.70 3.43
C SER A 10 -2.83 21.46 3.79
N ALA A 11 -4.16 21.56 3.72
CA ALA A 11 -5.05 20.50 4.22
C ALA A 11 -5.43 19.43 3.20
N TRP A 12 -5.10 19.56 1.92
CA TRP A 12 -5.51 18.63 0.86
C TRP A 12 -4.27 18.27 0.04
N TRP A 13 -4.03 16.98 -0.16
CA TRP A 13 -2.82 16.48 -0.81
C TRP A 13 -2.72 16.88 -2.28
N ASP A 14 -3.79 16.61 -3.04
CA ASP A 14 -3.86 16.87 -4.47
C ASP A 14 -5.29 17.26 -4.87
N THR A 15 -5.45 18.44 -5.47
CA THR A 15 -6.75 19.00 -5.84
C THR A 15 -7.42 18.30 -7.02
N ASP A 16 -6.68 17.50 -7.80
CA ASP A 16 -7.24 16.71 -8.90
C ASP A 16 -8.06 15.51 -8.38
N TYR A 17 -7.86 15.14 -7.11
CA TYR A 17 -8.66 14.15 -6.39
C TYR A 17 -9.85 14.82 -5.70
N GLN A 18 -11.06 14.47 -6.15
CA GLN A 18 -12.30 15.10 -5.68
C GLN A 18 -12.77 14.63 -4.31
N TYR A 19 -12.36 13.42 -3.91
CA TYR A 19 -12.84 12.78 -2.70
C TYR A 19 -11.69 12.31 -1.83
N ARG A 20 -11.91 12.36 -0.52
CA ARG A 20 -11.04 11.70 0.45
C ARG A 20 -11.83 11.04 1.57
N GLN A 21 -11.28 9.96 2.11
CA GLN A 21 -11.78 9.29 3.30
C GLN A 21 -10.64 9.14 4.30
N LYS A 22 -10.91 9.42 5.58
CA LYS A 22 -9.93 9.23 6.65
C LYS A 22 -9.92 7.75 7.07
N ILE A 23 -8.72 7.17 7.22
CA ILE A 23 -8.49 5.86 7.80
C ILE A 23 -8.00 6.09 9.23
N THR A 24 -8.66 5.43 10.19
CA THR A 24 -8.20 5.41 11.59
C THR A 24 -7.61 4.05 11.89
N VAL A 25 -6.31 4.00 12.14
CA VAL A 25 -5.61 2.79 12.56
C VAL A 25 -5.60 2.77 14.08
N SER A 26 -6.27 1.80 14.69
CA SER A 26 -6.34 1.66 16.15
C SER A 26 -5.63 0.39 16.60
N SER A 27 -4.79 0.49 17.62
CA SER A 27 -4.31 -0.68 18.35
C SER A 27 -5.39 -1.14 19.34
N SER A 28 -5.88 -2.37 19.18
CA SER A 28 -6.77 -2.99 20.16
C SER A 28 -5.95 -3.66 21.28
N GLY A 29 -6.13 -3.18 22.51
CA GLY A 29 -5.44 -3.73 23.70
C GLY A 29 -4.14 -3.00 24.05
N THR A 30 -3.20 -3.69 24.69
CA THR A 30 -1.92 -3.10 25.14
C THR A 30 -0.77 -3.25 24.14
N THR A 31 -1.01 -3.90 23.01
CA THR A 31 0.02 -4.23 22.02
C THR A 31 0.22 -3.06 21.08
N ALA A 32 1.36 -2.38 21.17
CA ALA A 32 1.69 -1.32 20.22
C ALA A 32 1.78 -1.87 18.79
N VAL A 33 1.36 -1.07 17.81
CA VAL A 33 1.66 -1.30 16.39
C VAL A 33 2.97 -0.56 16.11
N PRO A 34 4.07 -1.25 15.81
CA PRO A 34 5.32 -0.60 15.41
C PRO A 34 5.12 0.24 14.16
N ASP A 35 6.02 1.19 13.93
CA ASP A 35 6.20 1.76 12.61
C ASP A 35 6.57 0.67 11.60
N GLU A 36 6.30 0.93 10.32
CA GLU A 36 6.57 0.01 9.24
C GLU A 36 5.76 -1.29 9.24
N TYR A 37 4.72 -1.39 10.09
CA TYR A 37 3.82 -2.53 10.10
C TYR A 37 2.75 -2.41 9.00
N SER A 38 2.43 -3.53 8.35
CA SER A 38 1.38 -3.58 7.33
C SER A 38 0.00 -3.72 7.96
N VAL A 39 -0.88 -2.78 7.65
CA VAL A 39 -2.27 -2.76 8.12
C VAL A 39 -3.23 -2.79 6.94
N GLY A 40 -4.35 -3.49 7.10
CA GLY A 40 -5.37 -3.65 6.08
C GLY A 40 -6.70 -3.00 6.47
N PHE A 41 -7.42 -2.49 5.48
CA PHE A 41 -8.81 -2.07 5.62
C PHE A 41 -9.65 -2.58 4.44
N THR A 42 -10.97 -2.58 4.64
CA THR A 42 -11.93 -3.05 3.64
C THR A 42 -12.87 -1.92 3.24
N GLU A 43 -13.06 -1.73 1.93
CA GLU A 43 -13.96 -0.70 1.38
C GLU A 43 -14.83 -1.23 0.24
N ASP A 44 -16.03 -0.66 0.07
CA ASP A 44 -16.93 -0.94 -1.05
C ASP A 44 -16.55 -0.13 -2.31
N THR A 45 -15.52 -0.60 -3.02
CA THR A 45 -15.11 0.01 -4.28
C THR A 45 -16.12 -0.19 -5.41
N ALA A 46 -16.95 -1.24 -5.36
CA ALA A 46 -17.97 -1.50 -6.38
C ALA A 46 -19.01 -0.36 -6.41
N SER A 47 -19.47 0.08 -5.24
CA SER A 47 -20.39 1.21 -5.12
C SER A 47 -19.74 2.51 -5.60
N LEU A 48 -18.47 2.76 -5.25
CA LEU A 48 -17.73 3.95 -5.72
C LEU A 48 -17.54 3.99 -7.24
N ILE A 49 -17.21 2.84 -7.84
CA ILE A 49 -17.07 2.70 -9.30
C ILE A 49 -18.42 2.89 -9.98
N SER A 50 -19.49 2.26 -9.47
CA SER A 50 -20.84 2.40 -10.04
C SER A 50 -21.37 3.84 -9.98
N ALA A 51 -20.94 4.61 -8.96
CA ALA A 51 -21.25 6.01 -8.81
C ALA A 51 -20.37 6.95 -9.66
N GLY A 52 -19.41 6.41 -10.42
CA GLY A 52 -18.46 7.18 -11.23
C GLY A 52 -17.45 7.98 -10.41
N ARG A 53 -17.26 7.63 -9.12
CA ARG A 53 -16.34 8.34 -8.22
C ARG A 53 -14.96 7.72 -8.16
N LEU A 54 -14.83 6.45 -8.53
CA LEU A 54 -13.58 5.71 -8.54
C LEU A 54 -13.41 5.08 -9.91
N ARG A 55 -12.19 5.06 -10.45
CA ARG A 55 -11.94 4.40 -11.72
C ARG A 55 -11.94 2.89 -11.55
N SER A 56 -12.42 2.18 -12.57
CA SER A 56 -12.45 0.71 -12.56
C SER A 56 -11.07 0.05 -12.61
N ASP A 57 -10.04 0.79 -13.02
CA ASP A 57 -8.64 0.32 -13.02
C ASP A 57 -7.90 0.63 -11.71
N GLY A 58 -8.49 1.42 -10.81
CA GLY A 58 -7.94 1.74 -9.50
C GLY A 58 -6.74 2.66 -9.50
N ASN A 59 -6.44 3.30 -10.64
CA ASN A 59 -5.29 4.19 -10.74
C ASN A 59 -5.44 5.46 -9.88
N ASP A 60 -6.68 5.87 -9.62
CA ASP A 60 -7.01 6.97 -8.71
C ASP A 60 -7.25 6.50 -7.26
N TRP A 61 -6.93 5.25 -6.89
CA TRP A 61 -6.99 4.80 -5.50
C TRP A 61 -5.66 5.08 -4.82
N ARG A 62 -5.54 6.18 -4.06
CA ARG A 62 -4.27 6.60 -3.42
C ARG A 62 -4.37 6.62 -1.91
N ILE A 63 -3.32 6.17 -1.23
CA ILE A 63 -3.21 6.26 0.22
C ILE A 63 -2.16 7.31 0.55
N VAL A 64 -2.49 8.23 1.44
CA VAL A 64 -1.64 9.36 1.79
C VAL A 64 -1.64 9.56 3.30
N TYR A 65 -0.48 9.85 3.85
CA TYR A 65 -0.26 10.15 5.26
C TYR A 65 0.08 11.63 5.45
N TRP A 66 -0.42 12.23 6.53
CA TRP A 66 -0.08 13.58 6.95
C TRP A 66 0.88 13.53 8.15
N ASP A 67 2.11 14.03 7.99
CA ASP A 67 3.13 14.02 9.07
C ASP A 67 2.98 15.20 10.08
N GLY A 68 1.98 16.05 9.88
CA GLY A 68 1.81 17.31 10.61
C GLY A 68 2.24 18.56 9.84
N SER A 69 3.02 18.40 8.78
CA SER A 69 3.57 19.48 7.93
C SER A 69 3.52 19.18 6.42
N HIS A 70 3.60 17.90 6.02
CA HIS A 70 3.63 17.45 4.63
C HIS A 70 2.74 16.23 4.41
N TRP A 71 2.28 16.10 3.17
CA TRP A 71 1.58 14.93 2.67
C TRP A 71 2.59 13.95 2.05
N ILE A 72 2.49 12.69 2.43
CA ILE A 72 3.35 11.60 1.97
C ILE A 72 2.46 10.55 1.32
N GLU A 73 2.59 10.36 0.01
CA GLU A 73 1.92 9.25 -0.67
C GLU A 73 2.56 7.93 -0.24
N LEU A 74 1.73 6.95 0.11
CA LEU A 74 2.15 5.65 0.59
C LEU A 74 1.93 4.58 -0.47
N ASP A 75 2.83 3.60 -0.47
CA ASP A 75 2.61 2.36 -1.18
C ASP A 75 1.35 1.65 -0.68
N ARG A 76 0.61 1.08 -1.63
CA ARG A 76 -0.58 0.28 -1.35
C ARG A 76 -0.53 -1.07 -2.04
N HIS A 77 -1.22 -2.02 -1.47
CA HIS A 77 -1.47 -3.32 -2.09
C HIS A 77 -2.94 -3.69 -1.96
N VAL A 78 -3.62 -3.90 -3.08
CA VAL A 78 -4.97 -4.47 -3.06
C VAL A 78 -4.82 -5.99 -2.98
N ARG A 79 -5.02 -6.53 -1.78
CA ARG A 79 -4.86 -7.95 -1.49
C ARG A 79 -5.91 -8.80 -2.18
N SER A 80 -7.17 -8.33 -2.15
CA SER A 80 -8.27 -9.04 -2.79
C SER A 80 -9.48 -8.15 -3.02
N GLY A 81 -10.38 -8.61 -3.88
CA GLY A 81 -11.73 -8.05 -3.97
C GLY A 81 -11.85 -6.73 -4.72
N TRP A 82 -10.92 -6.36 -5.61
CA TRP A 82 -11.09 -5.14 -6.42
C TRP A 82 -12.44 -5.12 -7.17
N ASN A 83 -13.09 -3.96 -7.23
CA ASN A 83 -14.44 -3.80 -7.76
C ASN A 83 -15.47 -4.71 -7.05
N SER A 84 -15.33 -4.84 -5.73
CA SER A 84 -16.26 -5.53 -4.84
C SER A 84 -16.68 -4.62 -3.70
N VAL A 85 -17.69 -5.07 -2.96
CA VAL A 85 -18.10 -4.48 -1.67
C VAL A 85 -17.08 -4.73 -0.55
N ASN A 86 -16.15 -5.67 -0.77
CA ASN A 86 -15.15 -6.10 0.19
C ASN A 86 -13.73 -6.00 -0.40
N THR A 87 -13.32 -4.83 -0.89
CA THR A 87 -11.96 -4.62 -1.37
C THR A 87 -11.01 -4.46 -0.23
N GLU A 88 -10.10 -5.42 -0.07
CA GLU A 88 -9.10 -5.42 0.99
C GLU A 88 -7.81 -4.74 0.50
N THR A 89 -7.49 -3.58 1.08
CA THR A 89 -6.28 -2.81 0.75
C THR A 89 -5.36 -2.73 1.96
N TRP A 90 -4.07 -2.98 1.72
CA TRP A 90 -3.00 -2.97 2.71
C TRP A 90 -2.02 -1.83 2.43
N PHE A 91 -1.49 -1.24 3.50
CA PHE A 91 -0.47 -0.18 3.44
C PHE A 91 0.44 -0.24 4.67
N LYS A 92 1.57 0.46 4.59
CA LYS A 92 2.57 0.52 5.66
C LYS A 92 2.34 1.71 6.59
N THR A 93 2.24 1.47 7.89
CA THR A 93 2.17 2.53 8.91
C THR A 93 3.45 3.38 8.92
N GLN A 94 3.28 4.69 9.12
CA GLN A 94 4.38 5.68 9.15
C GLN A 94 4.79 6.07 10.57
N ALA A 95 3.95 5.81 11.56
CA ALA A 95 4.20 6.13 12.95
C ALA A 95 3.82 4.96 13.84
N ALA A 96 4.58 4.77 14.92
CA ALA A 96 4.27 3.78 15.93
C ALA A 96 3.01 4.20 16.70
N ILE A 97 2.04 3.28 16.79
CA ILE A 97 0.77 3.49 17.48
C ILE A 97 0.84 2.75 18.80
N GLY A 98 0.88 3.50 19.91
CA GLY A 98 0.92 2.92 21.26
C GLY A 98 -0.28 1.99 21.52
N GLY A 99 -0.12 1.04 22.44
CA GLY A 99 -1.22 0.16 22.85
C GLY A 99 -2.43 0.96 23.33
N GLY A 100 -3.59 0.76 22.69
CA GLY A 100 -4.83 1.47 23.00
C GLY A 100 -4.90 2.89 22.42
N ALA A 101 -3.91 3.29 21.63
CA ALA A 101 -3.93 4.53 20.86
C ALA A 101 -4.47 4.29 19.44
N SER A 102 -4.71 5.40 18.75
CA SER A 102 -5.10 5.41 17.35
C SER A 102 -4.36 6.51 16.60
N ASP A 103 -4.10 6.27 15.32
CA ASP A 103 -3.58 7.24 14.38
C ASP A 103 -4.61 7.46 13.26
N ASP A 104 -4.99 8.72 13.06
CA ASP A 104 -6.04 9.15 12.14
C ASP A 104 -5.49 10.07 11.04
N ASN A 105 -4.17 10.05 10.82
CA ASN A 105 -3.46 10.83 9.81
C ASN A 105 -3.37 10.14 8.44
N TYR A 106 -4.00 8.98 8.28
CA TYR A 106 -4.06 8.26 7.01
C TYR A 106 -5.34 8.61 6.25
N TYR A 107 -5.22 8.77 4.94
CA TYR A 107 -6.32 9.14 4.07
C TYR A 107 -6.26 8.34 2.78
N ILE A 108 -7.45 8.03 2.24
CA ILE A 108 -7.61 7.52 0.88
C ILE A 108 -8.10 8.67 0.03
N TYR A 109 -7.42 8.96 -1.07
CA TYR A 109 -7.85 9.91 -2.10
C TYR A 109 -8.34 9.15 -3.32
N TYR A 110 -9.45 9.61 -3.91
CA TYR A 110 -10.04 9.06 -5.14
C TYR A 110 -10.88 10.09 -5.91
N GLY A 111 -11.30 9.75 -7.12
CA GLY A 111 -12.07 10.64 -7.98
C GLY A 111 -11.21 11.55 -8.84
N HIS A 112 -10.10 11.02 -9.34
CA HIS A 112 -9.26 11.65 -10.36
C HIS A 112 -9.42 10.89 -11.70
N PRO A 113 -10.41 11.25 -12.56
CA PRO A 113 -10.69 10.50 -13.79
C PRO A 113 -9.59 10.61 -14.84
N ALA A 114 -8.66 11.56 -14.74
CA ALA A 114 -7.55 11.73 -15.65
C ALA A 114 -6.24 11.11 -15.14
N GLU A 115 -6.27 10.38 -14.01
CA GLU A 115 -5.07 9.75 -13.45
C GLU A 115 -4.46 8.75 -14.43
N THR A 116 -3.19 8.95 -14.75
CA THR A 116 -2.41 8.11 -15.68
C THR A 116 -1.29 7.34 -14.98
N GLY A 117 -0.91 7.74 -13.77
CA GLY A 117 0.08 7.05 -12.97
C GLY A 117 -0.50 5.76 -12.39
N THR A 118 0.33 4.73 -12.31
CA THR A 118 0.02 3.57 -11.48
C THR A 118 0.28 3.93 -10.01
N PRO A 119 -0.60 3.52 -9.08
CA PRO A 119 -0.36 3.68 -7.66
C PRO A 119 0.94 3.00 -7.22
N PRO A 120 1.75 3.65 -6.37
CA PRO A 120 2.90 2.99 -5.75
C PRO A 120 2.46 1.70 -5.07
N SER A 121 3.17 0.61 -5.33
CA SER A 121 2.81 -0.72 -4.82
C SER A 121 4.03 -1.42 -4.24
N TYR A 122 3.92 -1.86 -2.99
CA TYR A 122 4.96 -2.62 -2.30
C TYR A 122 4.48 -4.05 -2.06
N TRP A 123 4.56 -4.88 -3.09
CA TRP A 123 4.79 -6.30 -2.89
C TRP A 123 5.88 -6.69 -3.88
N SER A 124 7.07 -7.00 -3.36
CA SER A 124 8.03 -7.72 -4.19
C SER A 124 7.39 -9.07 -4.49
N ASP A 125 6.95 -9.28 -5.73
CA ASP A 125 6.72 -10.60 -6.28
C ASP A 125 8.08 -11.30 -6.36
N SER A 126 8.65 -11.65 -5.19
CA SER A 126 9.82 -12.51 -5.06
C SER A 126 9.41 -13.97 -5.33
N MET A 127 8.76 -14.15 -6.47
CA MET A 127 8.59 -15.38 -7.25
C MET A 127 8.66 -15.07 -8.76
N GLY A 128 9.14 -13.89 -9.19
CA GLY A 128 9.38 -13.61 -10.62
C GLY A 128 9.29 -12.17 -11.13
N ALA A 129 9.32 -11.12 -10.29
CA ALA A 129 9.49 -9.75 -10.79
C ALA A 129 10.97 -9.40 -10.97
N ASP A 130 11.28 -8.74 -12.10
CA ASP A 130 12.59 -8.36 -12.69
C ASP A 130 13.59 -7.57 -11.80
N THR A 131 13.42 -7.52 -10.49
CA THR A 131 14.36 -6.91 -9.54
C THR A 131 14.81 -7.95 -8.54
N PRO A 132 16.11 -8.33 -8.50
CA PRO A 132 16.62 -9.33 -7.58
C PRO A 132 16.31 -8.96 -6.13
N SER A 133 15.52 -9.79 -5.46
CA SER A 133 15.37 -9.79 -4.02
C SER A 133 16.65 -10.33 -3.38
N GLU A 134 17.23 -9.63 -2.39
CA GLU A 134 18.42 -10.08 -1.63
C GLU A 134 18.13 -11.19 -0.60
N VAL A 135 17.02 -11.91 -0.78
CA VAL A 135 16.59 -12.98 0.13
C VAL A 135 16.81 -14.32 -0.55
N TYR A 136 18.00 -14.88 -0.32
CA TYR A 136 18.28 -16.30 -0.56
C TYR A 136 17.49 -17.13 0.45
N TRP A 137 16.26 -17.50 0.10
CA TRP A 137 15.64 -18.67 0.70
C TRP A 137 16.27 -19.89 0.03
N CYS A 138 16.89 -20.76 0.82
CA CYS A 138 17.36 -22.05 0.35
C CYS A 138 16.20 -22.82 -0.29
N ALA A 139 16.09 -22.72 -1.61
CA ALA A 139 15.56 -23.81 -2.41
C ALA A 139 16.53 -24.97 -2.23
N ASP A 140 16.21 -25.79 -1.24
CA ASP A 140 16.67 -27.17 -1.12
C ASP A 140 16.14 -27.90 -2.37
N ASP A 141 16.91 -27.84 -3.45
CA ASP A 141 16.66 -28.54 -4.70
C ASP A 141 17.06 -30.00 -4.49
N PHE A 142 16.27 -30.72 -3.69
CA PHE A 142 16.38 -32.17 -3.52
C PHE A 142 15.43 -32.87 -4.50
N GLU A 143 15.74 -32.80 -5.78
CA GLU A 143 15.36 -33.77 -6.83
C GLU A 143 16.30 -33.45 -8.00
N GLU A 144 17.47 -34.05 -8.15
CA GLU A 144 17.60 -35.33 -8.84
C GLU A 144 19.08 -35.72 -8.80
N HIS A 145 19.48 -36.54 -7.85
CA HIS A 145 20.59 -37.46 -8.06
C HIS A 145 20.18 -38.78 -7.44
N ALA A 146 19.88 -39.75 -8.30
CA ALA A 146 19.78 -41.13 -7.89
C ALA A 146 21.04 -41.46 -7.06
N SER A 147 20.85 -42.08 -5.89
CA SER A 147 21.94 -42.44 -5.01
C SER A 147 22.97 -43.31 -5.75
N GLY A 148 24.15 -42.77 -6.04
CA GLY A 148 25.29 -43.59 -6.48
C GLY A 148 26.22 -43.05 -7.55
N GLU A 149 25.95 -41.91 -8.19
CA GLU A 149 26.87 -41.39 -9.21
C GLU A 149 27.60 -40.14 -8.72
N HIS A 150 28.90 -40.29 -8.46
CA HIS A 150 29.80 -39.18 -8.21
C HIS A 150 29.82 -38.27 -9.45
N PRO A 151 29.71 -36.94 -9.30
CA PRO A 151 29.84 -36.03 -10.42
C PRO A 151 31.24 -36.16 -11.06
N ASP A 152 31.24 -36.45 -12.36
CA ASP A 152 32.41 -36.54 -13.22
C ASP A 152 33.25 -35.26 -13.13
N GLY A 153 34.45 -35.34 -12.54
CA GLY A 153 35.38 -34.22 -12.53
C GLY A 153 36.30 -34.08 -11.31
N TRP A 154 36.13 -34.89 -10.27
CA TRP A 154 37.08 -34.93 -9.14
C TRP A 154 38.04 -36.11 -9.33
N THR A 155 39.19 -35.86 -9.95
CA THR A 155 40.34 -36.74 -9.78
C THR A 155 40.93 -36.51 -8.39
N ASN A 156 41.15 -37.60 -7.66
CA ASN A 156 41.88 -37.61 -6.37
C ASN A 156 43.32 -37.07 -6.51
#